data_AF-A0A1M6DBQ5-F1
#
_entry.id   AF-A0A1M6DBQ5-F1
#
_cell.length_a   1.000
_cell.length_b   1.000
_cell.length_c   1.000
_cell.angle_alpha   90.00
_cell.angle_beta   90.00
_cell.angle_gamma   90.00
#
_symmetry.space_group_name_H-M   'P 1'
#
loop_
_entity.id
_entity.type
_entity.pdbx_description
1 polymer ?
#
loop_
_entity_poly.entity_id
_entity_poly.type
_entity_poly.pdbx_seq_one_letter_code
_entity_poly.pdbx_strand_id
1 'polypeptide(L)'
;MFGACAIWSLITAAVHGGRPEGVLLAVLALAAGYAAGRIFGVLLPVAAPCVGALAGVAVTVALPRLAPGPEIVERLGHAGATAALLTLSAGAACCAARATPLPALRYALWLLTGVIAVTGALLGSTTAVVTCGAVLLCSLAAGRLHRRGPGLLALAGAASLVTGLTWAIAADTLPAGLTDALRDRLTPRRVDLWHDALGMARDEAGLGVGPGRFGELSTTAAQSPLSDGKPHSAPLQLAAEQGVVGVLLLAACFCWVLFALWRAPRPTPVVLTAGAALTALAGVAAIGNALSFTTVSVGAGLLAGLATARPLTEEAAAPEASVAYERNLRHDDRPAA
;
A
#
# COMPACT_ATOMS: atom_id res chain seq x y z
N MET A 1 12.33 9.17 8.63
CA MET A 1 12.12 8.40 7.40
C MET A 1 11.48 9.29 6.32
N PHE A 2 10.24 9.78 6.48
CA PHE A 2 9.62 10.75 5.55
C PHE A 2 10.46 12.02 5.28
N GLY A 3 11.05 12.61 6.33
CA GLY A 3 11.95 13.77 6.17
C GLY A 3 13.18 13.47 5.30
N ALA A 4 13.72 12.25 5.34
CA ALA A 4 14.85 11.87 4.49
C ALA A 4 14.45 11.78 3.01
N CYS A 5 13.25 11.27 2.70
CA CYS A 5 12.71 11.27 1.34
C CYS A 5 12.51 12.69 0.80
N ALA A 6 11.98 13.59 1.64
CA ALA A 6 11.77 14.99 1.26
C ALA A 6 13.10 15.70 1.00
N ILE A 7 14.07 15.56 1.92
CA ILE A 7 15.41 16.14 1.78
C ILE A 7 16.11 15.60 0.52
N TRP A 8 16.08 14.28 0.30
CA TRP A 8 16.72 13.69 -0.88
C TRP A 8 16.12 14.21 -2.18
N SER A 9 14.79 14.30 -2.27
CA SER A 9 14.12 14.84 -3.45
C SER A 9 14.48 16.30 -3.74
N LEU A 10 14.76 17.10 -2.70
CA LEU A 10 15.22 18.48 -2.85
C LEU A 10 16.67 18.53 -3.31
N ILE A 11 17.54 17.66 -2.78
CA ILE A 11 18.94 17.55 -3.20
C ILE A 11 19.02 17.16 -4.67
N THR A 12 18.30 16.13 -5.10
CA THR A 12 18.35 15.67 -6.50
C THR A 12 17.77 16.71 -7.47
N ALA A 13 16.69 17.41 -7.08
CA ALA A 13 16.14 18.53 -7.85
C ALA A 13 17.12 19.70 -7.96
N ALA A 14 17.84 20.03 -6.89
CA ALA A 14 18.80 21.13 -6.88
C ALA A 14 20.02 20.85 -7.78
N VAL A 15 20.45 19.58 -7.89
CA VAL A 15 21.63 19.21 -8.69
C VAL A 15 21.30 19.09 -10.18
N HIS A 16 20.21 18.41 -10.55
CA HIS A 16 19.93 18.07 -11.95
C HIS A 16 18.89 18.96 -12.63
N GLY A 17 18.32 19.92 -11.88
CA GLY A 17 17.05 20.52 -12.24
C GLY A 17 15.93 19.48 -12.09
N GLY A 18 14.76 19.88 -11.61
CA GLY A 18 13.66 18.95 -11.42
C GLY A 18 12.51 19.57 -10.64
N ARG A 19 11.40 18.84 -10.61
CA ARG A 19 10.14 19.23 -9.99
C ARG A 19 9.82 18.31 -8.81
N PRO A 20 10.31 18.61 -7.59
CA PRO A 20 10.13 17.75 -6.42
C PRO A 20 8.71 17.80 -5.86
N GLU A 21 7.85 18.69 -6.33
CA GLU A 21 6.52 18.97 -5.76
C GLU A 21 5.67 17.70 -5.68
N GLY A 22 5.72 16.84 -6.71
CA GLY A 22 4.97 15.58 -6.72
C GLY A 22 5.39 14.62 -5.61
N VAL A 23 6.70 14.49 -5.36
CA VAL A 23 7.24 13.63 -4.30
C VAL A 23 6.95 14.23 -2.93
N LEU A 24 7.09 15.55 -2.76
CA LEU A 24 6.81 16.24 -1.51
C LEU A 24 5.32 16.13 -1.14
N LEU A 25 4.41 16.27 -2.10
CA LEU A 25 2.97 16.08 -1.90
C LEU A 25 2.65 14.64 -1.53
N ALA A 26 3.27 13.64 -2.18
CA ALA A 26 3.09 12.24 -1.83
C ALA A 26 3.56 11.93 -0.41
N VAL A 27 4.72 12.44 0.00
CA VAL A 27 5.26 12.29 1.36
C VAL A 27 4.36 12.96 2.40
N LEU A 28 3.90 14.20 2.13
CA LEU A 28 2.99 14.92 3.00
C LEU A 28 1.65 14.19 3.15
N ALA A 29 1.08 13.73 2.04
CA ALA A 29 -0.16 12.97 2.00
C ALA A 29 -0.06 11.67 2.81
N LEU A 30 1.04 10.93 2.64
CA LEU A 30 1.31 9.70 3.37
C LEU A 30 1.46 9.96 4.87
N ALA A 31 2.19 11.01 5.26
CA ALA A 31 2.38 11.39 6.66
C ALA A 31 1.07 11.87 7.31
N ALA A 32 0.29 12.70 6.62
CA ALA A 32 -1.01 13.17 7.08
C ALA A 32 -2.00 12.01 7.23
N GLY A 33 -2.07 11.11 6.25
CA GLY A 33 -2.85 9.87 6.34
C GLY A 33 -2.43 9.03 7.53
N TYR A 34 -1.12 8.82 7.74
CA TYR A 34 -0.60 8.06 8.87
C TYR A 34 -0.98 8.67 10.23
N ALA A 35 -0.84 9.99 10.38
CA ALA A 35 -1.23 10.71 11.59
C ALA A 35 -2.74 10.60 11.85
N ALA A 36 -3.57 10.88 10.83
CA ALA A 36 -5.02 10.75 10.92
C ALA A 36 -5.44 9.31 11.28
N GLY A 37 -4.85 8.31 10.62
CA GLY A 37 -5.13 6.90 10.86
C GLY A 37 -4.79 6.50 12.28
N ARG A 38 -3.69 7.01 12.84
CA ARG A 38 -3.36 6.78 14.25
C ARG A 38 -4.38 7.41 15.19
N ILE A 39 -4.78 8.67 14.96
CA ILE A 39 -5.77 9.35 15.81
C ILE A 39 -7.12 8.62 15.77
N PHE A 40 -7.64 8.35 14.58
CA PHE A 40 -8.91 7.64 14.43
C PHE A 40 -8.85 6.19 14.89
N GLY A 41 -7.70 5.53 14.75
CA GLY A 41 -7.48 4.16 15.21
C GLY A 41 -7.44 4.03 16.74
N VAL A 42 -7.09 5.10 17.45
CA VAL A 42 -7.17 5.18 18.92
C VAL A 42 -8.63 5.35 19.37
N LEU A 43 -9.38 6.23 18.70
CA LEU A 43 -10.74 6.62 19.10
C LEU A 43 -11.82 5.61 18.66
N LEU A 44 -11.73 5.11 17.43
CA LEU A 44 -12.80 4.36 16.76
C LEU A 44 -12.22 3.17 15.98
N PRO A 45 -11.71 2.13 16.66
CA PRO A 45 -10.97 1.04 16.03
C PRO A 45 -11.75 0.21 15.00
N VAL A 46 -13.09 0.27 15.04
CA VAL A 46 -13.99 -0.40 14.08
C VAL A 46 -14.63 0.60 13.11
N ALA A 47 -15.16 1.73 13.60
CA ALA A 47 -15.87 2.68 12.74
C ALA A 47 -14.91 3.41 11.76
N ALA A 48 -13.71 3.76 12.18
CA ALA A 48 -12.74 4.44 11.32
C ALA A 48 -12.34 3.63 10.07
N PRO A 49 -11.95 2.34 10.18
CA PRO A 49 -11.67 1.54 8.99
C PRO A 49 -12.92 1.28 8.12
N CYS A 50 -14.12 1.18 8.71
CA CYS A 50 -15.36 1.08 7.93
C CYS A 50 -15.60 2.34 7.08
N VAL A 51 -15.50 3.53 7.69
CA VAL A 51 -15.65 4.81 6.99
C VAL A 51 -14.58 4.96 5.92
N GLY A 52 -13.32 4.59 6.23
CA GLY A 52 -12.23 4.60 5.25
C GLY A 52 -12.50 3.69 4.04
N ALA A 53 -13.03 2.49 4.26
CA ALA A 53 -13.41 1.58 3.18
C ALA A 53 -14.53 2.15 2.29
N LEU A 54 -15.58 2.70 2.90
CA LEU A 54 -16.69 3.31 2.16
C LEU A 54 -16.25 4.56 1.39
N ALA A 55 -15.42 5.40 2.00
CA ALA A 55 -14.87 6.59 1.35
C ALA A 55 -14.00 6.21 0.14
N GLY A 56 -13.16 5.18 0.26
CA GLY A 56 -12.35 4.70 -0.86
C GLY A 56 -13.21 4.19 -2.03
N VAL A 57 -14.26 3.41 -1.76
CA VAL A 57 -15.22 2.98 -2.79
C VAL A 57 -15.95 4.19 -3.41
N ALA A 58 -16.45 5.11 -2.59
CA ALA A 58 -17.15 6.30 -3.06
C ALA A 58 -16.26 7.14 -3.98
N VAL A 59 -14.98 7.35 -3.60
CA VAL A 59 -13.99 8.02 -4.43
C VAL A 59 -13.81 7.29 -5.77
N THR A 60 -13.66 5.97 -5.77
CA THR A 60 -13.48 5.20 -7.02
C THR A 60 -14.70 5.21 -7.94
N VAL A 61 -15.91 5.36 -7.39
CA VAL A 61 -17.16 5.35 -8.17
C VAL A 61 -17.59 6.75 -8.61
N ALA A 62 -17.29 7.79 -7.82
CA ALA A 62 -17.74 9.16 -8.07
C ALA A 62 -16.78 9.97 -8.96
N LEU A 63 -15.47 9.79 -8.82
CA LEU A 63 -14.47 10.51 -9.62
C LEU A 63 -14.24 10.06 -11.07
N PRO A 64 -14.74 8.93 -11.61
CA PRO A 64 -14.59 8.60 -13.02
C PRO A 64 -15.33 9.55 -13.98
N ARG A 65 -16.23 10.41 -13.49
CA ARG A 65 -17.24 11.11 -14.33
C ARG A 65 -16.99 12.61 -14.53
N LEU A 66 -15.83 13.16 -14.18
CA LEU A 66 -15.61 14.62 -14.19
C LEU A 66 -14.51 15.15 -15.14
N ALA A 67 -13.95 14.35 -16.05
CA ALA A 67 -12.99 14.84 -17.04
C ALA A 67 -13.26 14.27 -18.45
N PRO A 68 -13.73 15.09 -19.42
CA PRO A 68 -13.67 14.76 -20.83
C PRO A 68 -12.26 15.05 -21.34
N GLY A 69 -11.36 14.08 -21.22
CA GLY A 69 -9.97 14.12 -21.68
C GLY A 69 -9.60 12.91 -22.54
N PRO A 70 -8.50 12.95 -23.33
CA PRO A 70 -8.14 11.91 -24.28
C PRO A 70 -7.96 10.54 -23.60
N GLU A 71 -8.79 9.61 -24.06
CA GLU A 71 -9.42 8.62 -23.19
C GLU A 71 -8.52 7.39 -22.90
N ILE A 72 -7.40 7.21 -23.61
CA ILE A 72 -6.64 5.93 -23.62
C ILE A 72 -5.49 5.92 -22.59
N VAL A 73 -4.73 7.00 -22.46
CA VAL A 73 -3.57 7.09 -21.54
C VAL A 73 -4.02 7.40 -20.11
N GLU A 74 -5.06 8.24 -19.98
CA GLU A 74 -5.71 8.53 -18.71
C GLU A 74 -6.32 7.26 -18.08
N ARG A 75 -6.90 6.36 -18.88
CA ARG A 75 -7.50 5.10 -18.41
C ARG A 75 -6.50 4.13 -17.74
N LEU A 76 -5.25 4.08 -18.18
CA LEU A 76 -4.26 3.12 -17.66
C LEU A 76 -3.72 3.54 -16.28
N GLY A 77 -3.45 4.83 -16.08
CA GLY A 77 -3.10 5.39 -14.78
C GLY A 77 -4.26 5.30 -13.78
N HIS A 78 -5.48 5.60 -14.25
CA HIS A 78 -6.69 5.45 -13.45
C HIS A 78 -6.99 3.99 -13.08
N ALA A 79 -6.71 3.01 -13.94
CA ALA A 79 -6.90 1.59 -13.62
C ALA A 79 -6.02 1.13 -12.44
N GLY A 80 -4.76 1.58 -12.42
CA GLY A 80 -3.82 1.30 -11.32
C GLY A 80 -4.24 1.99 -10.01
N ALA A 81 -4.63 3.27 -10.08
CA ALA A 81 -5.15 4.01 -8.92
C ALA A 81 -6.44 3.39 -8.37
N THR A 82 -7.36 2.99 -9.25
CA THR A 82 -8.61 2.31 -8.89
C THR A 82 -8.33 0.98 -8.18
N ALA A 83 -7.44 0.16 -8.75
CA ALA A 83 -7.04 -1.10 -8.12
C ALA A 83 -6.42 -0.87 -6.74
N ALA A 84 -5.54 0.12 -6.61
CA ALA A 84 -4.91 0.51 -5.35
C ALA A 84 -5.93 0.96 -4.29
N LEU A 85 -6.86 1.86 -4.64
CA LEU A 85 -7.89 2.35 -3.73
C LEU A 85 -8.86 1.25 -3.30
N LEU A 86 -9.30 0.38 -4.21
CA LEU A 86 -10.13 -0.77 -3.88
C LEU A 86 -9.39 -1.76 -2.97
N THR A 87 -8.10 -1.99 -3.22
CA THR A 87 -7.25 -2.86 -2.37
C THR A 87 -7.12 -2.30 -0.95
N LEU A 88 -6.88 -0.98 -0.82
CA LEU A 88 -6.83 -0.30 0.48
C LEU A 88 -8.18 -0.35 1.19
N SER A 89 -9.28 -0.19 0.45
CA SER A 89 -10.65 -0.28 0.98
C SER A 89 -10.97 -1.69 1.47
N ALA A 90 -10.60 -2.72 0.71
CA ALA A 90 -10.70 -4.13 1.10
C ALA A 90 -9.87 -4.42 2.36
N GLY A 91 -8.64 -3.91 2.42
CA GLY A 91 -7.76 -4.00 3.59
C GLY A 91 -8.39 -3.37 4.84
N ALA A 92 -8.96 -2.17 4.70
CA ALA A 92 -9.65 -1.48 5.79
C ALA A 92 -10.89 -2.25 6.26
N ALA A 93 -11.75 -2.72 5.34
CA ALA A 93 -12.93 -3.54 5.67
C ALA A 93 -12.55 -4.84 6.39
N CYS A 94 -11.51 -5.53 5.90
CA CYS A 94 -10.97 -6.73 6.54
C CYS A 94 -10.38 -6.45 7.93
N CYS A 95 -9.68 -5.32 8.11
CA CYS A 95 -9.17 -4.90 9.43
C CYS A 95 -10.33 -4.63 10.40
N ALA A 96 -11.40 -3.97 9.94
CA ALA A 96 -12.61 -3.75 10.73
C ALA A 96 -13.29 -5.09 11.11
N ALA A 97 -13.38 -6.04 10.18
CA ALA A 97 -13.95 -7.37 10.42
C ALA A 97 -13.19 -8.15 11.49
N ARG A 98 -11.85 -7.99 11.53
CA ARG A 98 -10.98 -8.60 12.53
C ARG A 98 -10.98 -7.86 13.88
N ALA A 99 -11.34 -6.58 13.91
CA ALA A 99 -11.41 -5.78 15.13
C ALA A 99 -12.78 -5.85 15.83
N THR A 100 -13.86 -6.19 15.13
CA THR A 100 -15.20 -6.26 15.74
C THR A 100 -15.42 -7.53 16.57
N PRO A 101 -16.00 -7.43 17.78
CA PRO A 101 -16.44 -8.59 18.56
C PRO A 101 -17.77 -9.19 18.04
N LEU A 102 -18.57 -8.43 17.30
CA LEU A 102 -19.92 -8.83 16.89
C LEU A 102 -19.88 -9.73 15.63
N PRO A 103 -20.41 -10.97 15.68
CA PRO A 103 -20.31 -11.91 14.56
C PRO A 103 -21.10 -11.43 13.33
N ALA A 104 -22.29 -10.87 13.51
CA ALA A 104 -23.10 -10.35 12.41
C ALA A 104 -22.38 -9.23 11.64
N LEU A 105 -21.81 -8.26 12.36
CA LEU A 105 -21.04 -7.17 11.76
C LEU A 105 -19.77 -7.69 11.07
N ARG A 106 -19.11 -8.71 11.64
CA ARG A 106 -17.95 -9.36 11.02
C ARG A 106 -18.31 -9.94 9.65
N TYR A 107 -19.41 -10.70 9.55
CA TYR A 107 -19.86 -11.24 8.25
C TYR A 107 -20.24 -10.14 7.26
N ALA A 108 -20.92 -9.08 7.71
CA ALA A 108 -21.23 -7.94 6.87
C ALA A 108 -19.98 -7.26 6.29
N LEU A 109 -18.90 -7.15 7.07
CA LEU A 109 -17.63 -6.54 6.62
C LEU A 109 -16.84 -7.45 5.66
N TRP A 110 -16.92 -8.77 5.84
CA TRP A 110 -16.39 -9.71 4.85
C TRP A 110 -17.17 -9.65 3.54
N LEU A 111 -18.51 -9.57 3.63
CA LEU A 111 -19.37 -9.37 2.46
C LEU A 111 -19.03 -8.06 1.74
N LEU A 112 -18.81 -6.96 2.49
CA LEU A 112 -18.36 -5.69 1.94
C LEU A 112 -17.04 -5.84 1.18
N THR A 113 -16.10 -6.64 1.68
CA THR A 113 -14.85 -6.94 0.97
C THR A 113 -15.11 -7.66 -0.36
N GLY A 114 -16.06 -8.61 -0.37
CA GLY A 114 -16.52 -9.27 -1.59
C GLY A 114 -17.15 -8.28 -2.57
N VAL A 115 -18.00 -7.36 -2.09
CA VAL A 115 -18.60 -6.30 -2.91
C VAL A 115 -17.53 -5.40 -3.53
N ILE A 116 -16.50 -5.00 -2.76
CA ILE A 116 -15.37 -4.20 -3.27
C ILE A 116 -14.64 -4.92 -4.42
N ALA A 117 -14.41 -6.23 -4.30
CA ALA A 117 -13.82 -7.02 -5.38
C ALA A 117 -14.73 -7.07 -6.62
N VAL A 118 -16.03 -7.25 -6.43
CA VAL A 118 -17.02 -7.20 -7.52
C VAL A 118 -17.06 -5.82 -8.18
N THR A 119 -16.98 -4.73 -7.42
CA THR A 119 -16.85 -3.37 -7.97
C THR A 119 -15.62 -3.26 -8.88
N GLY A 120 -14.49 -3.84 -8.49
CA GLY A 120 -13.30 -3.93 -9.34
C GLY A 120 -13.56 -4.66 -10.67
N ALA A 121 -14.29 -5.77 -10.65
CA ALA A 121 -14.67 -6.51 -11.85
C ALA A 121 -15.62 -5.69 -12.76
N LEU A 122 -16.61 -5.00 -12.17
CA LEU A 122 -17.55 -4.14 -12.90
C LEU A 122 -16.85 -2.94 -13.55
N LEU A 123 -15.77 -2.45 -12.94
CA LEU A 123 -14.90 -1.41 -13.50
C LEU A 123 -13.86 -1.96 -14.48
N GLY A 124 -13.90 -3.26 -14.81
CA GLY A 124 -12.98 -3.91 -15.76
C GLY A 124 -11.55 -4.10 -15.24
N SER A 125 -11.32 -3.96 -13.93
CA SER A 125 -9.97 -4.05 -13.33
C SER A 125 -9.71 -5.45 -12.75
N THR A 126 -9.09 -6.32 -13.54
CA THR A 126 -8.64 -7.65 -13.08
C THR A 126 -7.63 -7.54 -11.94
N THR A 127 -6.75 -6.54 -11.97
CA THR A 127 -5.81 -6.26 -10.89
C THR A 127 -6.53 -6.02 -9.57
N ALA A 128 -7.59 -5.21 -9.56
CA ALA A 128 -8.38 -4.94 -8.36
C ALA A 128 -9.01 -6.22 -7.78
N VAL A 129 -9.56 -7.09 -8.64
CA VAL A 129 -10.14 -8.37 -8.21
C VAL A 129 -9.08 -9.25 -7.55
N VAL A 130 -7.93 -9.41 -8.20
CA VAL A 130 -6.83 -10.25 -7.71
C VAL A 130 -6.28 -9.72 -6.38
N THR A 131 -6.02 -8.42 -6.27
CA THR A 131 -5.46 -7.85 -5.05
C THR A 131 -6.45 -7.83 -3.90
N CYS A 132 -7.73 -7.51 -4.14
CA CYS A 132 -8.78 -7.59 -3.11
C CYS A 132 -8.98 -9.05 -2.65
N GLY A 133 -9.00 -10.00 -3.58
CA GLY A 133 -9.08 -11.44 -3.28
C GLY A 133 -7.88 -11.93 -2.47
N ALA A 134 -6.66 -11.52 -2.84
CA ALA A 134 -5.45 -11.83 -2.09
C ALA A 134 -5.51 -11.26 -0.66
N VAL A 135 -5.94 -10.01 -0.47
CA VAL A 135 -6.13 -9.41 0.85
C VAL A 135 -7.17 -10.17 1.67
N LEU A 136 -8.30 -10.54 1.08
CA LEU A 136 -9.34 -11.34 1.73
C LEU A 136 -8.80 -12.70 2.19
N LEU A 137 -8.11 -13.43 1.31
CA LEU A 137 -7.52 -14.74 1.62
C LEU A 137 -6.43 -14.63 2.69
N CYS A 138 -5.53 -13.66 2.58
CA CYS A 138 -4.52 -13.37 3.59
C CYS A 138 -5.17 -13.03 4.93
N SER A 139 -6.24 -12.22 4.91
CA SER A 139 -6.97 -11.84 6.12
C SER A 139 -7.62 -13.06 6.77
N LEU A 140 -8.21 -13.98 6.01
CA LEU A 140 -8.78 -15.24 6.51
C LEU A 140 -7.69 -16.15 7.10
N ALA A 141 -6.57 -16.33 6.38
CA ALA A 141 -5.42 -17.12 6.81
C ALA A 141 -4.75 -16.54 8.07
N ALA A 142 -4.72 -15.21 8.22
CA ALA A 142 -4.12 -14.53 9.37
C ALA A 142 -4.77 -14.92 10.72
N GLY A 143 -6.03 -15.39 10.70
CA GLY A 143 -6.69 -15.93 11.89
C GLY A 143 -6.09 -17.23 12.42
N ARG A 144 -5.27 -17.93 11.63
CA ARG A 144 -4.60 -19.18 12.00
C ARG A 144 -3.14 -18.99 12.43
N LEU A 145 -2.58 -17.79 12.21
CA LEU A 145 -1.19 -17.49 12.48
C LEU A 145 -0.99 -16.99 13.91
N HIS A 146 -0.25 -17.76 14.70
CA HIS A 146 0.09 -17.39 16.07
C HIS A 146 1.28 -16.43 16.14
N ARG A 147 2.17 -16.46 15.13
CA ARG A 147 3.36 -15.60 15.04
C ARG A 147 3.25 -14.64 13.86
N ARG A 148 3.28 -13.34 14.14
CA ARG A 148 3.26 -12.29 13.10
C ARG A 148 4.56 -12.16 12.29
N GLY A 149 5.71 -12.52 12.88
CA GLY A 149 7.02 -12.36 12.23
C GLY A 149 7.14 -13.06 10.86
N PRO A 150 6.90 -14.38 10.77
CA PRO A 150 6.95 -15.10 9.50
C PRO A 150 5.98 -14.56 8.45
N GLY A 151 4.79 -14.13 8.86
CA GLY A 151 3.81 -13.52 7.96
C GLY A 151 4.32 -12.21 7.35
N LEU A 152 4.91 -11.33 8.16
CA LEU A 152 5.51 -10.08 7.68
C LEU A 152 6.73 -10.31 6.80
N LEU A 153 7.55 -11.33 7.09
CA LEU A 153 8.67 -11.73 6.24
C LEU A 153 8.19 -12.26 4.88
N ALA A 154 7.14 -13.09 4.86
CA ALA A 154 6.56 -13.58 3.61
C ALA A 154 6.01 -12.41 2.77
N LEU A 155 5.38 -11.42 3.40
CA LEU A 155 4.91 -10.20 2.74
C LEU A 155 6.06 -9.33 2.19
N ALA A 156 7.17 -9.23 2.91
CA ALA A 156 8.38 -8.57 2.43
C ALA A 156 8.98 -9.32 1.22
N GLY A 157 9.04 -10.65 1.29
CA GLY A 157 9.49 -11.51 0.20
C GLY A 157 8.62 -11.35 -1.05
N ALA A 158 7.29 -11.32 -0.88
CA ALA A 158 6.36 -11.11 -2.00
C ALA A 158 6.55 -9.74 -2.68
N ALA A 159 6.70 -8.66 -1.90
CA ALA A 159 6.98 -7.33 -2.47
C ALA A 159 8.33 -7.28 -3.21
N SER A 160 9.36 -7.92 -2.64
CA SER A 160 10.70 -8.00 -3.22
C SER A 160 10.69 -8.82 -4.52
N LEU A 161 9.93 -9.92 -4.56
CA LEU A 161 9.78 -10.75 -5.73
C LEU A 161 9.10 -10.00 -6.88
N VAL A 162 7.99 -9.29 -6.61
CA VAL A 162 7.29 -8.51 -7.64
C VAL A 162 8.19 -7.40 -8.17
N THR A 163 8.86 -6.65 -7.29
CA THR A 163 9.77 -5.57 -7.69
C THR A 163 10.96 -6.10 -8.48
N GLY A 164 11.56 -7.21 -8.04
CA GLY A 164 12.66 -7.86 -8.72
C GLY A 164 12.26 -8.39 -10.09
N LEU A 165 11.05 -8.95 -10.23
CA LEU A 165 10.51 -9.39 -11.51
C LEU A 165 10.31 -8.19 -12.46
N THR A 166 9.77 -7.08 -11.97
CA THR A 166 9.67 -5.84 -12.76
C THR A 166 11.05 -5.40 -13.26
N TRP A 167 12.07 -5.43 -12.40
CA TRP A 167 13.44 -5.10 -12.79
C TRP A 167 14.01 -6.05 -13.83
N ALA A 168 13.78 -7.35 -13.66
CA ALA A 168 14.28 -8.38 -14.57
C ALA A 168 13.64 -8.28 -15.97
N ILE A 169 12.37 -7.90 -16.04
CA ILE A 169 11.69 -7.58 -17.32
C ILE A 169 12.31 -6.32 -17.94
N ALA A 170 12.52 -5.26 -17.14
CA ALA A 170 13.11 -4.01 -17.61
C ALA A 170 14.58 -4.15 -18.05
N ALA A 171 15.28 -5.18 -17.56
CA ALA A 171 16.66 -5.47 -17.91
C ALA A 171 16.80 -6.51 -19.03
N ASP A 172 15.70 -7.06 -19.53
CA ASP A 172 15.64 -8.19 -20.49
C ASP A 172 16.48 -9.40 -20.04
N THR A 173 16.54 -9.66 -18.73
CA THR A 173 17.35 -10.76 -18.15
C THR A 173 16.57 -12.06 -17.95
N LEU A 174 15.29 -12.09 -18.34
CA LEU A 174 14.42 -13.25 -18.19
C LEU A 174 14.56 -14.21 -19.38
N PRO A 175 14.41 -15.53 -19.17
CA PRO A 175 14.38 -16.49 -20.27
C PRO A 175 13.27 -16.14 -21.27
N ALA A 176 13.56 -16.23 -22.58
CA ALA A 176 12.67 -15.79 -23.65
C ALA A 176 11.21 -16.26 -23.49
N GLY A 177 10.98 -17.53 -23.14
CA GLY A 177 9.63 -18.07 -22.95
C GLY A 177 8.84 -17.46 -21.78
N LEU A 178 9.51 -16.97 -20.73
CA LEU A 178 8.85 -16.28 -19.61
C LEU A 178 8.60 -14.81 -19.97
N THR A 179 9.53 -14.20 -20.70
CA THR A 179 9.40 -12.83 -21.21
C THR A 179 8.23 -12.72 -22.17
N ASP A 180 8.06 -13.66 -23.11
CA ASP A 180 6.97 -13.67 -24.08
C ASP A 180 5.60 -13.80 -23.40
N ALA A 181 5.46 -14.73 -22.44
CA ALA A 181 4.23 -14.92 -21.68
C ALA A 181 3.82 -13.69 -20.84
N LEU A 182 4.80 -12.93 -20.35
CA LEU A 182 4.57 -11.69 -19.58
C LEU A 182 4.36 -10.48 -20.49
N ARG A 183 5.03 -10.42 -21.64
CA ARG A 183 4.91 -9.37 -22.66
C ARG A 183 3.58 -9.45 -23.39
N ASP A 184 2.98 -10.63 -23.52
CA ASP A 184 1.58 -10.74 -24.00
C ASP A 184 0.56 -10.09 -23.05
N ARG A 185 0.93 -9.92 -21.77
CA ARG A 185 0.09 -9.23 -20.76
C ARG A 185 0.50 -7.78 -20.49
N LEU A 186 1.71 -7.39 -20.88
CA LEU A 186 2.27 -6.04 -20.72
C LEU A 186 2.44 -5.42 -22.09
N THR A 187 1.74 -4.33 -22.39
CA THR A 187 1.86 -3.68 -23.70
C THR A 187 3.33 -3.40 -24.07
N PRO A 188 3.78 -3.65 -25.31
CA PRO A 188 5.19 -3.47 -25.71
C PRO A 188 5.73 -2.10 -25.31
N ARG A 189 4.91 -1.07 -25.52
CA ARG A 189 5.18 0.30 -25.13
C ARG A 189 5.54 0.48 -23.64
N ARG A 190 4.93 -0.28 -22.73
CA ARG A 190 5.24 -0.22 -21.29
C ARG A 190 6.62 -0.78 -21.01
N VAL A 191 6.98 -1.86 -21.69
CA VAL A 191 8.30 -2.48 -21.58
C VAL A 191 9.38 -1.52 -22.10
N ASP A 192 9.12 -0.80 -23.20
CA ASP A 192 10.04 0.22 -23.71
C ASP A 192 10.25 1.38 -22.71
N LEU A 193 9.18 1.86 -22.06
CA LEU A 193 9.30 2.86 -21.00
C LEU A 193 10.11 2.37 -19.79
N TRP A 194 10.04 1.07 -19.48
CA TRP A 194 10.85 0.47 -18.42
C TRP A 194 12.33 0.35 -18.81
N HIS A 195 12.62 0.01 -20.08
CA HIS A 195 13.98 0.03 -20.61
C HIS A 195 14.58 1.43 -20.55
N ASP A 196 13.85 2.46 -20.98
CA ASP A 196 14.28 3.85 -20.89
C ASP A 196 14.61 4.25 -19.44
N ALA A 197 13.75 3.87 -18.48
CA ALA A 197 13.97 4.17 -17.06
C ALA A 197 15.22 3.48 -16.52
N LEU A 198 15.45 2.23 -16.91
CA LEU A 198 16.63 1.49 -16.50
C LEU A 198 17.91 2.04 -17.16
N GLY A 199 17.83 2.51 -18.41
CA GLY A 199 18.92 3.22 -19.08
C GLY A 199 19.33 4.46 -18.30
N MET A 200 18.39 5.36 -17.99
CA MET A 200 18.64 6.54 -17.18
C MET A 200 19.21 6.21 -15.79
N ALA A 201 18.68 5.15 -15.15
CA ALA A 201 19.16 4.69 -13.86
C ALA A 201 20.59 4.10 -13.91
N ARG A 202 21.06 3.63 -15.08
CA ARG A 202 22.44 3.17 -15.27
C ARG A 202 23.38 4.34 -15.54
N ASP A 203 22.93 5.31 -16.34
CA ASP A 203 23.72 6.48 -16.72
C ASP A 203 23.94 7.43 -15.53
N GLU A 204 22.91 7.62 -14.69
CA GLU A 204 22.96 8.50 -13.50
C GLU A 204 22.62 7.73 -12.20
N ALA A 205 23.31 6.61 -11.96
CA ALA A 205 22.97 5.67 -10.88
C ALA A 205 22.95 6.25 -9.46
N GLY A 206 23.74 7.29 -9.18
CA GLY A 206 23.83 7.90 -7.86
C GLY A 206 22.61 8.76 -7.51
N LEU A 207 22.43 9.83 -8.28
CA LEU A 207 21.47 10.90 -8.00
C LEU A 207 20.21 10.84 -8.87
N GLY A 208 20.23 10.04 -9.94
CA GLY A 208 19.22 10.05 -10.97
C GLY A 208 19.23 11.33 -11.80
N VAL A 209 18.39 11.37 -12.83
CA VAL A 209 18.26 12.51 -13.74
C VAL A 209 17.48 13.68 -13.15
N GLY A 210 16.96 13.58 -11.93
CA GLY A 210 16.16 14.58 -11.25
C GLY A 210 14.64 14.25 -11.24
N PRO A 211 13.91 14.63 -10.17
CA PRO A 211 12.48 14.34 -10.02
C PRO A 211 11.66 15.00 -11.12
N GLY A 212 10.73 14.24 -11.71
CA GLY A 212 9.84 14.70 -12.78
C GLY A 212 10.46 14.84 -14.16
N ARG A 213 11.74 14.48 -14.35
CA ARG A 213 12.45 14.63 -15.64
C ARG A 213 12.38 13.41 -16.56
N PHE A 214 11.85 12.28 -16.08
CA PHE A 214 11.76 11.07 -16.90
C PHE A 214 11.02 11.32 -18.23
N GLY A 215 9.86 12.00 -18.19
CA GLY A 215 9.06 12.28 -19.37
C GLY A 215 9.73 13.22 -20.39
N GLU A 216 10.65 14.07 -19.94
CA GLU A 216 11.42 14.98 -20.81
C GLU A 216 12.56 14.25 -21.52
N LEU A 217 13.15 13.24 -20.86
CA LEU A 217 14.36 12.55 -21.31
C LEU A 217 14.09 11.20 -21.99
N SER A 218 12.92 10.60 -21.75
CA SER A 218 12.58 9.30 -22.33
C SER A 218 12.24 9.46 -23.81
N THR A 219 13.04 8.80 -24.65
CA THR A 219 12.81 8.76 -26.11
C THR A 219 11.46 8.12 -26.42
N THR A 220 11.12 7.07 -25.68
CA THR A 220 9.83 6.41 -25.74
C THR A 220 8.76 7.44 -25.39
N ALA A 221 8.76 8.06 -24.21
CA ALA A 221 7.75 9.04 -23.80
C ALA A 221 7.57 10.19 -24.81
N ALA A 222 8.67 10.75 -25.35
CA ALA A 222 8.66 11.85 -26.32
C ALA A 222 7.98 11.49 -27.66
N GLN A 223 7.97 10.22 -28.07
CA GLN A 223 7.31 9.75 -29.30
C GLN A 223 5.78 9.73 -29.21
N SER A 224 5.18 10.00 -28.04
CA SER A 224 3.73 10.06 -27.89
C SER A 224 3.30 11.35 -27.20
N PRO A 225 2.70 12.31 -27.93
CA PRO A 225 2.24 13.58 -27.35
C PRO A 225 1.11 13.43 -26.33
N LEU A 226 0.58 12.21 -26.12
CA LEU A 226 -0.44 11.88 -25.13
C LEU A 226 0.10 11.13 -23.90
N SER A 227 1.42 10.91 -23.79
CA SER A 227 2.02 10.20 -22.65
C SER A 227 1.95 11.02 -21.36
N ASP A 228 1.64 10.39 -20.22
CA ASP A 228 1.71 11.03 -18.89
C ASP A 228 3.16 11.24 -18.39
N GLY A 229 4.15 10.92 -19.23
CA GLY A 229 5.57 11.14 -18.97
C GLY A 229 6.12 10.27 -17.85
N LYS A 230 5.53 9.08 -17.59
CA LYS A 230 5.95 8.19 -16.49
C LYS A 230 6.27 6.78 -16.99
N PRO A 231 7.19 6.07 -16.32
CA PRO A 231 7.49 4.70 -16.69
C PRO A 231 6.41 3.70 -16.23
N HIS A 232 5.38 4.15 -15.50
CA HIS A 232 4.36 3.28 -14.90
C HIS A 232 4.96 2.15 -14.06
N SER A 233 5.98 2.48 -13.28
CA SER A 233 6.57 1.62 -12.25
C SER A 233 7.22 2.55 -11.23
N ALA A 234 6.68 2.63 -10.02
CA ALA A 234 7.20 3.50 -8.97
C ALA A 234 8.70 3.26 -8.68
N PRO A 235 9.20 2.02 -8.56
CA PRO A 235 10.59 1.83 -8.19
C PRO A 235 11.54 2.07 -9.38
N LEU A 236 11.14 1.78 -10.63
CA LEU A 236 11.92 2.19 -11.81
C LEU A 236 11.92 3.72 -12.00
N GLN A 237 10.79 4.39 -11.71
CA GLN A 237 10.72 5.86 -11.73
C GLN A 237 11.69 6.47 -10.71
N LEU A 238 11.73 5.94 -9.49
CA LEU A 238 12.68 6.41 -8.47
C LEU A 238 14.13 6.10 -8.85
N ALA A 239 14.40 4.96 -9.50
CA ALA A 239 15.73 4.63 -9.98
C ALA A 239 16.21 5.64 -11.04
N ALA A 240 15.34 5.96 -12.02
CA ALA A 240 15.66 6.94 -13.04
C ALA A 240 15.81 8.36 -12.48
N GLU A 241 14.84 8.82 -11.68
CA GLU A 241 14.73 10.23 -11.26
C GLU A 241 15.52 10.57 -9.98
N GLN A 242 15.74 9.60 -9.09
CA GLN A 242 16.36 9.81 -7.77
C GLN A 242 17.53 8.85 -7.49
N GLY A 243 17.91 8.04 -8.47
CA GLY A 243 19.01 7.08 -8.38
C GLY A 243 18.77 5.96 -7.37
N VAL A 244 19.84 5.22 -7.08
CA VAL A 244 19.84 4.13 -6.09
C VAL A 244 19.36 4.60 -4.72
N VAL A 245 19.67 5.83 -4.33
CA VAL A 245 19.26 6.37 -3.03
C VAL A 245 17.74 6.51 -2.94
N GLY A 246 17.06 6.95 -4.02
CA GLY A 246 15.60 7.00 -4.08
C GLY A 246 14.96 5.62 -3.88
N VAL A 247 15.52 4.60 -4.55
CA VAL A 247 15.06 3.20 -4.40
C VAL A 247 15.29 2.69 -2.98
N LEU A 248 16.45 2.95 -2.38
CA LEU A 248 16.77 2.56 -1.00
C LEU A 248 15.85 3.25 0.00
N LEU A 249 15.50 4.51 -0.21
CA LEU A 249 14.56 5.23 0.65
C LEU A 249 13.13 4.66 0.55
N LEU A 250 12.68 4.28 -0.65
CA LEU A 250 11.41 3.58 -0.81
C LEU A 250 11.42 2.23 -0.11
N ALA A 251 12.48 1.44 -0.28
CA ALA A 251 12.64 0.15 0.40
C ALA A 251 12.66 0.34 1.93
N ALA A 252 13.41 1.34 2.43
CA ALA A 252 13.43 1.71 3.84
C ALA A 252 12.04 2.14 4.34
N CYS A 253 11.24 2.82 3.51
CA CYS A 253 9.85 3.19 3.83
C CYS A 253 9.00 1.97 4.09
N PHE A 254 9.05 1.03 3.15
CA PHE A 254 8.27 -0.18 3.20
C PHE A 254 8.71 -1.06 4.38
N CYS A 255 10.03 -1.23 4.58
CA CYS A 255 10.59 -1.92 5.73
C CYS A 255 10.20 -1.26 7.05
N TRP A 256 10.20 0.07 7.14
CA TRP A 256 9.76 0.79 8.33
C TRP A 256 8.28 0.55 8.63
N VAL A 257 7.41 0.54 7.62
CA VAL A 257 5.99 0.21 7.78
C VAL A 257 5.81 -1.22 8.32
N LEU A 258 6.50 -2.21 7.74
CA LEU A 258 6.45 -3.60 8.21
C LEU A 258 7.00 -3.74 9.63
N PHE A 259 8.06 -3.01 9.97
CA PHE A 259 8.60 -2.95 11.32
C PHE A 259 7.62 -2.31 12.31
N ALA A 260 6.96 -1.22 11.93
CA ALA A 260 5.95 -0.57 12.75
C ALA A 260 4.75 -1.49 13.00
N LEU A 261 4.32 -2.24 11.97
CA LEU A 261 3.31 -3.30 12.08
C LEU A 261 3.75 -4.43 13.01
N TRP A 262 5.01 -4.87 12.90
CA TRP A 262 5.56 -5.90 13.78
C TRP A 262 5.55 -5.47 15.25
N ARG A 263 5.82 -4.19 15.52
CA ARG A 263 5.80 -3.57 16.86
C ARG A 263 4.41 -3.11 17.32
N ALA A 264 3.39 -3.23 16.47
CA ALA A 264 2.06 -2.72 16.79
C ALA A 264 1.42 -3.46 17.97
N PRO A 265 0.63 -2.76 18.80
CA PRO A 265 -0.15 -3.37 19.89
C PRO A 265 -1.31 -4.23 19.36
N ARG A 266 -1.73 -4.00 18.11
CA ARG A 266 -2.92 -4.62 17.51
C ARG A 266 -2.77 -6.14 17.40
N PRO A 267 -3.89 -6.88 17.43
CA PRO A 267 -3.87 -8.33 17.32
C PRO A 267 -3.32 -8.77 15.96
N THR A 268 -2.59 -9.91 15.96
CA THR A 268 -1.90 -10.47 14.78
C THR A 268 -2.75 -10.48 13.50
N PRO A 269 -4.04 -10.87 13.51
CA PRO A 269 -4.87 -10.86 12.32
C PRO A 269 -5.02 -9.47 11.69
N VAL A 270 -5.21 -8.41 12.48
CA VAL A 270 -5.34 -7.03 11.97
C VAL A 270 -4.01 -6.58 11.34
N VAL A 271 -2.90 -6.85 12.02
CA VAL A 271 -1.55 -6.49 11.57
C VAL A 271 -1.21 -7.14 10.23
N LEU A 272 -1.46 -8.45 10.10
CA LEU A 272 -1.16 -9.19 8.87
C LEU A 272 -2.10 -8.82 7.72
N THR A 273 -3.37 -8.51 8.00
CA THR A 273 -4.31 -8.00 6.99
C THR A 273 -3.88 -6.64 6.46
N ALA A 274 -3.51 -5.70 7.34
CA ALA A 274 -3.00 -4.40 6.93
C ALA A 274 -1.70 -4.53 6.13
N GLY A 275 -0.78 -5.40 6.59
CA GLY A 275 0.44 -5.74 5.87
C GLY A 275 0.14 -6.30 4.47
N ALA A 276 -0.80 -7.24 4.34
CA ALA A 276 -1.17 -7.82 3.06
C ALA A 276 -1.72 -6.77 2.08
N ALA A 277 -2.56 -5.84 2.54
CA ALA A 277 -3.08 -4.75 1.72
C ALA A 277 -1.99 -3.78 1.26
N LEU A 278 -1.05 -3.42 2.16
CA LEU A 278 0.07 -2.53 1.83
C LEU A 278 1.10 -3.21 0.91
N THR A 279 1.32 -4.52 1.05
CA THR A 279 2.13 -5.33 0.13
C THR A 279 1.46 -5.44 -1.25
N ALA A 280 0.15 -5.67 -1.29
CA ALA A 280 -0.60 -5.70 -2.55
C ALA A 280 -0.52 -4.33 -3.26
N LEU A 281 -0.66 -3.22 -2.52
CA LEU A 281 -0.42 -1.87 -3.04
C LEU A 281 1.01 -1.71 -3.57
N ALA A 282 2.02 -2.17 -2.84
CA ALA A 282 3.41 -2.12 -3.31
C ALA A 282 3.60 -2.89 -4.62
N GLY A 283 2.96 -4.05 -4.77
CA GLY A 283 2.95 -4.80 -6.04
C GLY A 283 2.27 -4.04 -7.18
N VAL A 284 1.11 -3.41 -6.94
CA VAL A 284 0.44 -2.55 -7.93
C VAL A 284 1.32 -1.36 -8.31
N ALA A 285 2.02 -0.76 -7.34
CA ALA A 285 2.94 0.35 -7.56
C ALA A 285 4.24 -0.08 -8.29
N ALA A 286 4.68 -1.33 -8.13
CA ALA A 286 5.83 -1.85 -8.86
C ALA A 286 5.57 -1.96 -10.36
N ILE A 287 4.32 -2.25 -10.75
CA ILE A 287 3.92 -2.47 -12.16
C ILE A 287 3.10 -1.28 -12.70
N GLY A 288 2.92 -0.23 -11.90
CA GLY A 288 2.06 0.90 -12.24
C GLY A 288 2.50 2.23 -11.61
N ASN A 289 1.72 3.29 -11.83
CA ASN A 289 1.94 4.62 -11.27
C ASN A 289 1.02 4.92 -10.07
N ALA A 290 0.51 3.90 -9.36
CA ALA A 290 -0.48 4.07 -8.29
C ALA A 290 -0.05 5.08 -7.20
N LEU A 291 1.24 5.11 -6.84
CA LEU A 291 1.77 6.05 -5.83
C LEU A 291 1.86 7.51 -6.32
N SER A 292 1.70 7.76 -7.62
CA SER A 292 1.57 9.13 -8.15
C SER A 292 0.26 9.80 -7.76
N PHE A 293 -0.73 9.03 -7.32
CA PHE A 293 -2.03 9.56 -6.93
C PHE A 293 -2.05 9.85 -5.44
N THR A 294 -2.18 11.13 -5.09
CA THR A 294 -2.19 11.61 -3.69
C THR A 294 -3.19 10.85 -2.83
N THR A 295 -4.39 10.58 -3.36
CA THR A 295 -5.44 9.83 -2.64
C THR A 295 -5.01 8.42 -2.25
N VAL A 296 -4.22 7.74 -3.10
CA VAL A 296 -3.65 6.42 -2.80
C VAL A 296 -2.63 6.53 -1.68
N SER A 297 -1.76 7.53 -1.72
CA SER A 297 -0.76 7.79 -0.68
C SER A 297 -1.40 8.13 0.67
N VAL A 298 -2.46 8.95 0.68
CA VAL A 298 -3.27 9.20 1.89
C VAL A 298 -3.87 7.90 2.43
N GLY A 299 -4.50 7.10 1.56
CA GLY A 299 -5.14 5.84 1.96
C GLY A 299 -4.15 4.82 2.52
N ALA A 300 -2.96 4.71 1.92
CA ALA A 300 -1.88 3.86 2.42
C ALA A 300 -1.41 4.29 3.81
N GLY A 301 -1.21 5.60 4.00
CA GLY A 301 -0.86 6.19 5.29
C GLY A 301 -1.94 5.92 6.33
N LEU A 302 -3.21 6.18 5.98
CA LEU A 302 -4.37 5.97 6.84
C LEU A 302 -4.45 4.52 7.33
N LEU A 303 -4.34 3.54 6.44
CA LEU A 303 -4.39 2.13 6.80
C LEU A 303 -3.21 1.72 7.70
N ALA A 304 -1.98 2.17 7.39
CA ALA A 304 -0.81 1.94 8.22
C ALA A 304 -0.95 2.57 9.62
N GLY A 305 -1.53 3.79 9.70
CA GLY A 305 -1.81 4.47 10.96
C GLY A 305 -2.86 3.73 11.80
N LEU A 306 -3.98 3.33 11.19
CA LEU A 306 -5.03 2.57 11.85
C LEU A 306 -4.51 1.26 12.44
N ALA A 307 -3.68 0.53 11.67
CA ALA A 307 -3.12 -0.76 12.07
C ALA A 307 -2.01 -0.65 13.13
N THR A 308 -1.39 0.53 13.31
CA THR A 308 -0.34 0.77 14.30
C THR A 308 -0.84 1.55 15.54
N ALA A 309 -2.10 1.98 15.54
CA ALA A 309 -2.73 2.67 16.67
C ALA A 309 -2.88 1.77 17.91
N ARG A 310 -2.70 2.36 19.10
CA ARG A 310 -2.98 1.77 20.43
C ARG A 310 -4.42 2.10 20.84
N PRO A 311 -5.37 1.15 20.81
CA PRO A 311 -6.75 1.43 21.24
C PRO A 311 -6.80 1.73 22.75
N LEU A 312 -7.60 2.72 23.16
CA LEU A 312 -7.79 3.05 24.58
C LEU A 312 -8.63 2.01 25.33
N THR A 313 -9.45 1.25 24.62
CA THR A 313 -10.42 0.30 25.22
C THR A 313 -9.80 -1.01 25.71
N GLU A 314 -8.57 -1.35 25.32
CA GLU A 314 -7.85 -2.55 25.82
C GLU A 314 -7.27 -2.36 27.23
N GLU A 315 -7.03 -1.13 27.67
CA GLU A 315 -6.51 -0.82 29.02
C GLU A 315 -7.55 -1.13 30.13
N ALA A 316 -8.84 -1.14 29.80
CA ALA A 316 -9.93 -1.39 30.75
C ALA A 316 -10.26 -2.89 30.96
N ALA A 317 -9.64 -3.80 30.19
CA ALA A 317 -10.05 -5.21 30.11
C ALA A 317 -9.03 -6.23 30.66
N ALA A 318 -8.15 -5.82 31.59
CA ALA A 318 -7.28 -6.74 32.34
C ALA A 318 -7.46 -6.49 33.86
N PRO A 319 -7.51 -7.54 34.70
CA PRO A 319 -8.76 -8.22 35.01
C PRO A 319 -9.17 -8.09 36.49
N GLU A 320 -10.47 -7.99 36.74
CA GLU A 320 -11.15 -8.18 38.04
C GLU A 320 -10.88 -9.56 38.71
N ALA A 321 -10.03 -10.39 38.12
CA ALA A 321 -9.56 -11.66 38.67
C ALA A 321 -8.74 -11.48 39.96
N SER A 322 -8.09 -10.33 40.20
CA SER A 322 -7.40 -10.07 41.47
C SER A 322 -8.38 -9.86 42.64
N VAL A 323 -9.55 -9.26 42.38
CA VAL A 323 -10.56 -8.99 43.41
C VAL A 323 -11.35 -10.25 43.77
N ALA A 324 -11.55 -11.17 42.82
CA ALA A 324 -12.16 -12.47 43.09
C ALA A 324 -11.22 -13.43 43.86
N TYR A 325 -9.90 -13.35 43.61
CA TYR A 325 -8.91 -14.15 44.32
C TYR A 325 -8.70 -13.65 45.77
N GLU A 326 -8.65 -12.34 46.01
CA GLU A 326 -8.60 -11.77 47.37
C GLU A 326 -9.88 -12.02 48.18
N ARG A 327 -11.04 -12.07 47.53
CA ARG A 327 -12.32 -12.31 48.22
C ARG A 327 -12.48 -13.77 48.67
N ASN A 328 -11.88 -14.73 47.94
CA ASN A 328 -11.86 -16.13 48.35
C ASN A 328 -10.89 -16.39 49.52
N LEU A 329 -9.74 -15.70 49.56
CA LEU A 329 -8.79 -15.82 50.68
C LEU A 329 -9.35 -15.30 52.02
N ARG A 330 -10.28 -14.35 52.01
CA ARG A 330 -10.93 -13.85 53.24
C ARG A 330 -12.08 -14.71 53.76
N HIS A 331 -12.52 -15.73 53.02
CA HIS A 331 -13.65 -16.56 53.46
C HIS A 331 -13.24 -17.86 54.17
N ASP A 332 -11.96 -18.23 54.13
CA ASP A 332 -11.43 -19.43 54.80
C ASP A 332 -10.97 -19.22 56.26
N ASP A 333 -10.97 -17.99 56.77
CA ASP A 333 -10.51 -17.66 58.14
C ASP A 333 -11.63 -17.72 59.20
N ARG A 334 -12.66 -18.56 59.04
CA ARG A 334 -13.61 -18.85 60.14
C ARG A 334 -13.23 -20.17 60.82
N PRO A 335 -12.59 -20.14 62.01
CA PRO A 335 -12.36 -21.35 62.77
C PRO A 335 -13.69 -21.95 63.22
N ALA A 336 -13.87 -23.24 62.98
CA ALA A 336 -14.91 -24.04 63.62
C ALA A 336 -14.50 -24.31 65.07
N ALA A 337 -15.11 -23.60 66.02
CA ALA A 337 -15.30 -24.01 67.41
C ALA A 337 -16.32 -23.08 68.08
#